data_AF-F8LA46-F1
#
_entry.id   AF-F8LA46-F1
#
_cell.length_a   1.000
_cell.length_b   1.000
_cell.length_c   1.000
_cell.angle_alpha   90.00
_cell.angle_beta   90.00
_cell.angle_gamma   90.00
#
_symmetry.space_group_name_H-M   'P 1'
#
loop_
_entity.id
_entity.type
_entity.pdbx_description
1 polymer ?
#
loop_
_entity_poly.entity_id
_entity_poly.type
_entity_poly.pdbx_seq_one_letter_code
_entity_poly.pdbx_strand_id
1 'polypeptide(L)'
;MVMLIGRNYTKFSDHLMGQEKEYVGRVHLGIVTDTYDSDGVKLQTHSLIPSIEEISSALSHFQGVIEQIPPMYSAKKINGQKLYKLARQGEVIERKPVKLHVQTDLIAYEYPYLDIRVTCSKGTYIRSIAHDLGQSLGCGAHLATLTRTRSGSLTLADCFDGKQLDAPDLDVNELCSKILNHDRYLSKNRRF
;
A
#
# COMPACT_ATOMS: atom_id res chain seq x y z
N MET A 1 -8.68 6.77 -2.57
CA MET A 1 -8.04 7.78 -1.67
C MET A 1 -9.12 8.36 -0.76
N VAL A 2 -8.81 8.80 0.46
CA VAL A 2 -9.81 9.49 1.30
C VAL A 2 -9.50 10.98 1.26
N MET A 3 -10.47 11.79 0.86
CA MET A 3 -10.36 13.25 0.78
C MET A 3 -11.28 13.87 1.84
N LEU A 4 -10.76 14.84 2.59
CA LEU A 4 -11.50 15.56 3.61
C LEU A 4 -11.62 17.02 3.17
N ILE A 5 -12.86 17.49 3.02
CA ILE A 5 -13.16 18.82 2.49
C ILE A 5 -13.71 19.67 3.63
N GLY A 6 -13.03 20.76 3.98
CA GLY A 6 -13.46 21.70 5.02
C GLY A 6 -12.92 21.37 6.42
N ARG A 7 -12.70 22.43 7.22
CA ARG A 7 -12.02 22.37 8.53
C ARG A 7 -12.69 21.42 9.53
N ASN A 8 -14.02 21.33 9.48
CA ASN A 8 -14.79 20.45 10.36
C ASN A 8 -14.51 18.96 10.11
N TYR A 9 -13.99 18.60 8.93
CA TYR A 9 -13.71 17.22 8.56
C TYR A 9 -12.22 16.90 8.59
N THR A 10 -11.34 17.85 8.25
CA THR A 10 -9.88 17.65 8.27
C THR A 10 -9.34 17.30 9.66
N LYS A 11 -10.04 17.70 10.73
CA LYS A 11 -9.71 17.30 12.11
C LYS A 11 -9.77 15.79 12.37
N PHE A 12 -10.44 15.02 11.51
CA PHE A 12 -10.54 13.56 11.61
C PHE A 12 -9.45 12.81 10.82
N SER A 13 -8.50 13.52 10.21
CA SER A 13 -7.43 12.92 9.38
C SER A 13 -6.70 11.81 10.11
N ASP A 14 -6.29 12.07 11.36
CA ASP A 14 -5.44 11.15 12.13
C ASP A 14 -6.18 9.86 12.46
N HIS A 15 -7.47 9.96 12.76
CA HIS A 15 -8.32 8.80 13.00
C HIS A 15 -8.41 7.92 11.74
N LEU A 16 -8.74 8.51 10.59
CA LEU A 16 -8.88 7.78 9.32
C LEU A 16 -7.53 7.20 8.83
N MET A 17 -6.45 7.95 8.99
CA MET A 17 -5.10 7.48 8.72
C MET A 17 -4.69 6.34 9.66
N GLY A 18 -5.26 6.29 10.87
CA GLY A 18 -5.02 5.26 11.87
C GLY A 18 -5.67 3.90 11.59
N GLN A 19 -6.74 3.86 10.80
CA GLN A 19 -7.52 2.64 10.55
C GLN A 19 -6.71 1.56 9.81
N GLU A 20 -7.23 0.35 9.75
CA GLU A 20 -6.69 -0.72 8.91
C GLU A 20 -6.86 -0.39 7.42
N LYS A 21 -5.97 -0.93 6.57
CA LYS A 21 -6.05 -0.83 5.11
C LYS A 21 -5.95 -2.22 4.51
N GLU A 22 -6.65 -2.42 3.38
CA GLU A 22 -6.50 -3.62 2.55
C GLU A 22 -6.00 -3.22 1.17
N TYR A 23 -5.10 -4.02 0.63
CA TYR A 23 -4.52 -3.88 -0.68
C TYR A 23 -4.59 -5.20 -1.44
N VAL A 24 -4.74 -5.09 -2.76
CA VAL A 24 -4.42 -6.16 -3.70
C VAL A 24 -3.24 -5.67 -4.52
N GLY A 25 -2.14 -6.42 -4.49
CA GLY A 25 -0.91 -6.08 -5.18
C GLY A 25 -0.47 -7.20 -6.10
N ARG A 26 0.00 -6.85 -7.30
CA ARG A 26 0.71 -7.75 -8.20
C ARG A 26 2.20 -7.58 -8.00
N VAL A 27 2.87 -8.65 -7.61
CA VAL A 27 4.31 -8.75 -7.45
C VAL A 27 4.90 -9.38 -8.71
N HIS A 28 5.97 -8.80 -9.24
CA HIS A 28 6.76 -9.42 -10.31
C HIS A 28 8.01 -10.04 -9.69
N LEU A 29 8.09 -11.37 -9.73
CA LEU A 29 9.23 -12.15 -9.25
C LEU A 29 10.36 -12.14 -10.29
N GLY A 30 11.60 -12.30 -9.84
CA GLY A 30 12.77 -12.37 -10.73
C GLY A 30 13.42 -11.03 -11.05
N ILE A 31 12.87 -9.89 -10.64
CA ILE A 31 13.43 -8.54 -10.93
C ILE A 31 13.42 -7.68 -9.67
N VAL A 32 14.58 -7.12 -9.33
CA VAL A 32 14.74 -6.14 -8.23
C VAL A 32 14.89 -4.74 -8.81
N THR A 33 14.16 -3.78 -8.27
CA THR A 33 14.31 -2.35 -8.58
C THR A 33 14.78 -1.57 -7.35
N ASP A 34 15.30 -0.34 -7.54
CA ASP A 34 15.79 0.52 -6.45
C ASP A 34 14.68 1.14 -5.59
N THR A 35 13.49 1.34 -6.15
CA THR A 35 12.30 1.86 -5.46
C THR A 35 11.35 0.77 -4.95
N TYR A 36 11.67 -0.50 -5.23
CA TYR A 36 10.86 -1.69 -4.91
C TYR A 36 9.49 -1.72 -5.60
N ASP A 37 9.30 -0.90 -6.63
CA ASP A 37 8.13 -0.89 -7.51
C ASP A 37 8.56 -0.76 -8.99
N SER A 38 7.57 -0.76 -9.87
CA SER A 38 7.73 -0.67 -11.32
C SER A 38 8.22 0.69 -11.83
N ASP A 39 8.21 1.73 -11.00
CA ASP A 39 8.71 3.07 -11.35
C ASP A 39 10.25 3.18 -11.19
N GLY A 40 10.88 2.19 -10.55
CA GLY A 40 12.31 2.16 -10.28
C GLY A 40 13.18 1.67 -11.43
N VAL A 41 14.48 1.87 -11.27
CA VAL A 41 15.50 1.32 -12.17
C VAL A 41 15.79 -0.12 -11.79
N LYS A 42 15.87 -1.02 -12.78
CA LYS A 42 16.24 -2.42 -12.57
C LYS A 42 17.68 -2.52 -12.07
N LEU A 43 17.86 -3.20 -10.94
CA LEU A 43 19.18 -3.44 -10.33
C LEU A 43 19.67 -4.86 -10.60
N GLN A 44 18.78 -5.84 -10.51
CA GLN A 44 19.12 -7.26 -10.62
C GLN A 44 18.00 -8.04 -11.32
N THR A 45 18.37 -9.15 -11.94
CA THR A 45 17.44 -10.11 -12.54
C THR A 45 17.89 -11.52 -12.19
N HIS A 46 16.96 -12.39 -11.84
CA HIS A 46 17.21 -13.79 -11.49
C HIS A 46 16.29 -14.70 -12.31
N SER A 47 16.76 -15.93 -12.54
CA SER A 47 16.02 -16.96 -13.30
C SER A 47 15.35 -18.01 -12.40
N LEU A 48 15.49 -17.89 -11.07
CA LEU A 48 14.86 -18.82 -10.14
C LEU A 48 13.33 -18.64 -10.17
N ILE A 49 12.63 -19.77 -10.36
CA ILE A 49 11.17 -19.83 -10.39
C ILE A 49 10.71 -20.58 -9.14
N PRO A 50 10.16 -19.88 -8.13
CA PRO A 50 9.70 -20.54 -6.91
C PRO A 50 8.42 -21.32 -7.15
N SER A 51 8.22 -22.40 -6.39
CA SER A 51 6.97 -23.15 -6.37
C SER A 51 5.88 -22.41 -5.57
N ILE A 52 4.62 -22.82 -5.74
CA ILE A 52 3.51 -22.25 -4.99
C ILE A 52 3.62 -22.55 -3.48
N GLU A 53 4.20 -23.69 -3.12
CA GLU A 53 4.48 -24.09 -1.73
C GLU A 53 5.55 -23.20 -1.11
N GLU A 54 6.63 -22.91 -1.84
CA GLU A 54 7.69 -21.99 -1.40
C GLU A 54 7.13 -20.57 -1.19
N ILE A 55 6.30 -20.08 -2.13
CA ILE A 55 5.62 -18.79 -2.00
C ILE A 55 4.71 -18.76 -0.78
N SER A 56 3.89 -19.80 -0.58
CA SER A 56 2.95 -19.87 0.54
C SER A 56 3.70 -19.92 1.88
N SER A 57 4.78 -20.69 1.95
CA SER A 57 5.66 -20.74 3.11
C SER A 57 6.30 -19.38 3.39
N ALA A 58 6.86 -18.72 2.37
CA ALA A 58 7.49 -17.42 2.52
C ALA A 58 6.49 -16.33 2.94
N LEU A 59 5.27 -16.34 2.40
CA LEU A 59 4.20 -15.41 2.79
C LEU A 59 3.79 -15.55 4.26
N SER A 60 3.90 -16.75 4.83
CA SER A 60 3.54 -17.00 6.23
C SER A 60 4.41 -16.20 7.22
N HIS A 61 5.64 -15.85 6.85
CA HIS A 61 6.53 -15.01 7.67
C HIS A 61 6.08 -13.56 7.77
N PHE A 62 5.15 -13.12 6.91
CA PHE A 62 4.59 -11.78 6.94
C PHE A 62 3.26 -11.69 7.71
N GLN A 63 2.85 -12.78 8.38
CA GLN A 63 1.62 -12.84 9.16
C GLN A 63 1.81 -12.32 10.59
N GLY A 64 0.85 -11.56 11.09
CA GLY A 64 0.84 -11.03 12.44
C GLY A 64 1.73 -9.79 12.58
N VAL A 65 2.54 -9.75 13.65
CA VAL A 65 3.40 -8.61 13.95
C VAL A 65 4.73 -8.76 13.23
N ILE A 66 5.03 -7.83 12.33
CA ILE A 66 6.31 -7.76 11.61
C ILE A 66 7.03 -6.45 11.91
N GLU A 67 8.33 -6.42 11.64
CA GLU A 67 9.14 -5.21 11.70
C GLU A 67 9.53 -4.77 10.29
N GLN A 68 9.25 -3.51 9.94
CA GLN A 68 9.72 -2.92 8.67
C GLN A 68 10.60 -1.71 8.92
N ILE A 69 11.70 -1.63 8.17
CA ILE A 69 12.47 -0.40 8.03
C ILE A 69 11.78 0.45 6.96
N PRO A 70 11.29 1.67 7.28
CA PRO A 70 10.69 2.54 6.28
C PRO A 70 11.66 2.78 5.11
N PRO A 71 11.23 2.65 3.84
CA PRO A 71 12.09 2.91 2.70
C PRO A 71 12.46 4.38 2.60
N MET A 72 13.61 4.67 1.98
CA MET A 72 14.06 6.05 1.71
C MET A 72 13.06 6.82 0.85
N TYR A 73 12.46 6.17 -0.15
CA TYR A 73 11.36 6.72 -0.93
C TYR A 73 10.02 6.63 -0.18
N SER A 74 9.88 7.42 0.90
CA SER A 74 8.65 7.51 1.69
C SER A 74 8.33 8.93 2.17
N ALA A 75 7.07 9.14 2.55
CA ALA A 75 6.60 10.41 3.10
C ALA A 75 6.90 10.57 4.61
N LYS A 76 7.51 9.58 5.27
CA LYS A 76 7.87 9.63 6.69
C LYS A 76 8.81 10.82 6.92
N LYS A 77 8.65 11.50 8.05
CA LYS A 77 9.55 12.59 8.46
C LYS A 77 10.56 12.09 9.49
N ILE A 78 11.83 12.44 9.31
CA ILE A 78 12.89 12.28 10.31
C ILE A 78 13.57 13.64 10.43
N ASN A 79 13.72 14.13 11.67
CA ASN A 79 14.27 15.46 11.97
C ASN A 79 13.60 16.60 11.16
N GLY A 80 12.27 16.53 10.99
CA GLY A 80 11.48 17.55 10.28
C GLY A 80 11.46 17.42 8.75
N GLN A 81 12.33 16.60 8.14
CA GLN A 81 12.44 16.44 6.69
C GLN A 81 11.80 15.14 6.20
N LYS A 82 11.14 15.17 5.03
CA LYS A 82 10.52 13.97 4.43
C LYS A 82 11.58 13.12 3.73
N LEU A 83 11.58 11.80 3.96
CA LEU A 83 12.62 10.89 3.44
C LEU A 83 12.77 10.92 1.92
N TYR A 84 11.67 11.01 1.16
CA TYR A 84 11.78 11.07 -0.30
C TYR A 84 12.55 12.31 -0.81
N LYS A 85 12.59 13.41 -0.04
CA LYS A 85 13.37 14.60 -0.43
C LYS A 85 14.87 14.30 -0.33
N LEU A 86 15.28 13.70 0.79
CA LEU A 86 16.65 13.26 1.03
C LEU A 86 17.10 12.22 0.00
N ALA A 87 16.24 11.23 -0.28
CA ALA A 87 16.52 10.20 -1.29
C ALA A 87 16.82 10.79 -2.68
N ARG A 88 16.06 11.80 -3.10
CA ARG A 88 16.28 12.52 -4.37
C ARG A 88 17.55 13.37 -4.38
N GLN A 89 18.09 13.69 -3.21
CA GLN A 89 19.38 14.37 -3.06
C GLN A 89 20.55 13.39 -2.99
N GLY A 90 20.29 12.08 -3.09
CA GLY A 90 21.29 11.02 -2.92
C GLY A 90 21.68 10.79 -1.46
N GLU A 91 21.01 11.44 -0.50
CA GLU A 91 21.28 11.27 0.92
C GLU A 91 20.57 10.05 1.46
N VAL A 92 21.33 9.16 2.09
CA VAL A 92 20.80 7.99 2.80
C VAL A 92 20.94 8.24 4.29
N ILE A 93 19.83 8.06 5.01
CA ILE A 93 19.84 8.12 6.47
C ILE A 93 19.47 6.77 7.06
N GLU A 94 19.94 6.52 8.28
CA GLU A 94 19.54 5.35 9.06
C GLU A 94 18.10 5.51 9.57
N ARG A 95 17.31 4.43 9.52
CA ARG A 95 15.93 4.41 10.02
C ARG A 95 15.73 3.19 10.90
N LYS A 96 15.11 3.39 12.06
CA LYS A 96 14.76 2.29 12.96
C LYS A 96 13.57 1.49 12.41
N PRO A 97 13.57 0.16 12.58
CA PRO A 97 12.40 -0.68 12.32
C PRO A 97 11.16 -0.21 13.10
N VAL A 98 9.98 -0.45 12.54
CA VAL A 98 8.69 -0.17 13.17
C VAL A 98 7.85 -1.44 13.16
N LYS A 99 7.24 -1.75 14.31
CA LYS A 99 6.29 -2.87 14.44
C LYS A 99 4.96 -2.52 13.78
N LEU A 100 4.46 -3.44 12.96
CA LEU A 100 3.24 -3.31 12.18
C LEU A 100 2.47 -4.63 12.25
N HIS A 101 1.15 -4.57 12.13
CA HIS A 101 0.32 -5.76 11.98
C HIS A 101 -0.02 -5.97 10.50
N VAL A 102 0.18 -7.19 10.01
CA VAL A 102 -0.03 -7.58 8.62
C VAL A 102 -0.69 -8.95 8.55
N GLN A 103 -1.58 -9.12 7.58
CA GLN A 103 -2.10 -10.40 7.14
C GLN A 103 -1.96 -10.47 5.63
N THR A 104 -1.50 -11.61 5.11
CA THR A 104 -1.29 -11.83 3.68
C THR A 104 -2.13 -13.00 3.18
N ASP A 105 -2.69 -12.90 1.98
CA ASP A 105 -3.30 -14.05 1.31
C ASP A 105 -2.72 -14.17 -0.11
N LEU A 106 -2.40 -15.38 -0.51
CA LEU A 106 -2.14 -15.70 -1.91
C LEU A 106 -3.48 -15.66 -2.67
N ILE A 107 -3.57 -14.85 -3.73
CA ILE A 107 -4.75 -14.79 -4.60
C ILE A 107 -4.54 -15.67 -5.83
N ALA A 108 -3.41 -15.46 -6.52
CA ALA A 108 -3.08 -16.19 -7.74
C ALA A 108 -1.56 -16.19 -7.94
N TYR A 109 -1.06 -17.24 -8.58
CA TYR A 109 0.33 -17.33 -9.00
C TYR A 109 0.41 -17.87 -10.43
N GLU A 110 1.00 -17.07 -11.31
CA GLU A 110 1.33 -17.42 -12.69
C GLU A 110 2.65 -16.72 -13.01
N TYR A 111 3.77 -17.47 -12.97
CA TYR A 111 5.09 -16.90 -13.13
C TYR A 111 5.19 -16.01 -14.40
N PRO A 112 5.77 -14.79 -14.32
CA PRO A 112 6.49 -14.22 -13.17
C PRO A 112 5.63 -13.44 -12.17
N TYR A 113 4.30 -13.52 -12.28
CA TYR A 113 3.37 -12.72 -11.50
C TYR A 113 2.77 -13.48 -10.31
N LEU A 114 2.71 -12.77 -9.19
CA LEU A 114 2.14 -13.23 -7.95
C LEU A 114 1.15 -12.16 -7.46
N ASP A 115 -0.13 -12.50 -7.38
CA ASP A 115 -1.16 -11.61 -6.84
C ASP A 115 -1.40 -11.94 -5.37
N ILE A 116 -1.28 -10.93 -4.50
CA ILE A 116 -1.46 -11.06 -3.05
C ILE A 116 -2.48 -10.05 -2.52
N ARG A 117 -3.23 -10.47 -1.51
CA ARG A 117 -4.00 -9.58 -0.65
C ARG A 117 -3.17 -9.25 0.57
N VAL A 118 -3.18 -7.99 0.99
CA VAL A 118 -2.53 -7.56 2.23
C VAL A 118 -3.47 -6.69 3.05
N THR A 119 -3.84 -7.17 4.22
CA THR A 119 -4.53 -6.39 5.25
C THR A 119 -3.51 -5.92 6.27
N CYS A 120 -3.47 -4.61 6.58
CA CYS A 120 -2.38 -4.08 7.38
C CYS A 120 -2.73 -2.81 8.18
N SER A 121 -1.95 -2.62 9.25
CA SER A 121 -1.97 -1.40 10.05
C SER A 121 -1.38 -0.19 9.31
N LYS A 122 -1.56 1.01 9.88
CA LYS A 122 -1.00 2.25 9.32
C LYS A 122 0.52 2.17 9.19
N GLY A 123 1.06 2.68 8.08
CA GLY A 123 2.50 2.81 7.88
C GLY A 123 3.20 1.58 7.31
N THR A 124 2.47 0.52 6.98
CA THR A 124 3.00 -0.64 6.23
C THR A 124 3.34 -0.27 4.79
N TYR A 125 4.51 -0.70 4.34
CA TYR A 125 4.99 -0.53 2.98
C TYR A 125 4.83 -1.84 2.19
N ILE A 126 3.81 -1.91 1.32
CA ILE A 126 3.56 -3.10 0.50
C ILE A 126 4.71 -3.39 -0.47
N ARG A 127 5.39 -2.34 -0.95
CA ARG A 127 6.61 -2.46 -1.76
C ARG A 127 7.74 -3.18 -1.03
N SER A 128 7.91 -2.90 0.27
CA SER A 128 8.88 -3.63 1.10
C SER A 128 8.50 -5.09 1.26
N ILE A 129 7.21 -5.40 1.47
CA ILE A 129 6.73 -6.80 1.50
C ILE A 129 7.09 -7.53 0.20
N ALA A 130 6.81 -6.92 -0.96
CA ALA A 130 7.15 -7.49 -2.25
C ALA A 130 8.66 -7.75 -2.38
N HIS A 131 9.48 -6.76 -2.05
CA HIS A 131 10.94 -6.88 -2.09
C HIS A 131 11.46 -7.97 -1.16
N ASP A 132 11.09 -7.92 0.12
CA ASP A 132 11.55 -8.86 1.16
C ASP A 132 11.09 -10.29 0.85
N LEU A 133 9.87 -10.47 0.32
CA LEU A 133 9.38 -11.75 -0.18
C LEU A 133 10.31 -12.30 -1.28
N GLY A 134 10.62 -11.47 -2.28
CA GLY A 134 11.55 -11.84 -3.35
C GLY A 134 12.94 -12.21 -2.84
N GLN A 135 13.47 -11.48 -1.85
CA GLN A 135 14.74 -11.80 -1.21
C GLN A 135 14.68 -13.15 -0.49
N SER A 136 13.62 -13.41 0.28
CA SER A 136 13.44 -14.67 1.01
C SER A 136 13.33 -15.88 0.09
N LEU A 137 12.74 -15.69 -1.10
CA LEU A 137 12.63 -16.71 -2.14
C LEU A 137 13.91 -16.84 -2.99
N GLY A 138 14.90 -15.96 -2.83
CA GLY A 138 16.14 -15.96 -3.62
C GLY A 138 15.99 -15.55 -5.09
N CYS A 139 14.79 -15.16 -5.55
CA CYS A 139 14.55 -14.72 -6.93
C CYS A 139 14.51 -13.18 -7.07
N GLY A 140 14.41 -12.46 -5.95
CA GLY A 140 14.15 -11.02 -5.97
C GLY A 140 12.76 -10.67 -6.52
N ALA A 141 12.26 -9.48 -6.21
CA ALA A 141 10.96 -9.03 -6.69
C ALA A 141 10.79 -7.52 -6.53
N HIS A 142 9.77 -7.00 -7.22
CA HIS A 142 9.24 -5.66 -7.01
C HIS A 142 7.71 -5.66 -7.14
N LEU A 143 7.08 -4.62 -6.62
CA LEU A 143 5.64 -4.43 -6.75
C LEU A 143 5.30 -3.84 -8.12
N ALA A 144 4.62 -4.60 -8.98
CA ALA A 144 4.26 -4.17 -10.33
C ALA A 144 3.03 -3.26 -10.34
N THR A 145 1.97 -3.65 -9.60
CA THR A 145 0.76 -2.85 -9.44
C THR A 145 0.24 -2.94 -8.01
N LEU A 146 -0.50 -1.90 -7.58
CA LEU A 146 -1.08 -1.84 -6.25
C LEU A 146 -2.42 -1.11 -6.27
N THR A 147 -3.45 -1.77 -5.75
CA THR A 147 -4.77 -1.18 -5.54
C THR A 147 -5.13 -1.27 -4.07
N ARG A 148 -5.39 -0.11 -3.44
CA ARG A 148 -5.98 -0.09 -2.09
C ARG A 148 -7.48 -0.33 -2.19
N THR A 149 -7.93 -1.53 -1.83
CA THR A 149 -9.34 -1.95 -1.92
C THR A 149 -10.19 -1.42 -0.77
N ARG A 150 -9.58 -1.19 0.41
CA ARG A 150 -10.26 -0.72 1.62
C ARG A 150 -9.40 0.23 2.46
N SER A 151 -10.04 1.19 3.12
CA SER A 151 -9.49 2.00 4.21
C SER A 151 -10.52 2.13 5.32
N GLY A 152 -10.34 1.41 6.43
CA GLY A 152 -11.36 1.26 7.45
C GLY A 152 -12.65 0.67 6.86
N SER A 153 -13.77 1.38 7.03
CA SER A 153 -15.07 1.01 6.47
C SER A 153 -15.30 1.44 5.01
N LEU A 154 -14.37 2.20 4.42
CA LEU A 154 -14.50 2.72 3.06
C LEU A 154 -13.91 1.75 2.04
N THR A 155 -14.68 1.37 1.03
CA THR A 155 -14.26 0.44 -0.02
C THR A 155 -14.20 1.10 -1.40
N LEU A 156 -13.76 0.37 -2.43
CA LEU A 156 -13.79 0.86 -3.81
C LEU A 156 -15.19 1.24 -4.30
N ALA A 157 -16.26 0.62 -3.79
CA ALA A 157 -17.64 0.95 -4.17
C ALA A 157 -18.04 2.38 -3.74
N ASP A 158 -17.37 2.91 -2.71
CA ASP A 158 -17.56 4.28 -2.21
C ASP A 158 -16.73 5.31 -2.99
N CYS A 159 -15.82 4.86 -3.85
CA CYS A 159 -14.95 5.75 -4.59
C CYS A 159 -15.70 6.40 -5.76
N PHE A 160 -15.26 7.61 -6.08
CA PHE A 160 -15.58 8.35 -7.30
C PHE A 160 -14.31 8.39 -8.15
N ASP A 161 -14.44 8.25 -9.47
CA ASP A 161 -13.27 8.32 -10.35
C ASP A 161 -12.76 9.77 -10.41
N GLY A 162 -11.54 9.99 -9.91
CA GLY A 162 -10.94 11.31 -9.88
C GLY A 162 -10.78 11.93 -11.27
N LYS A 163 -10.68 11.12 -12.35
CA LYS A 163 -10.62 11.64 -13.73
C LYS A 163 -11.86 12.43 -14.13
N GLN A 164 -13.00 12.14 -13.51
CA GLN A 164 -14.25 12.84 -13.77
C GLN A 164 -14.29 14.21 -13.09
N LEU A 165 -13.43 14.50 -12.10
CA LEU A 165 -13.43 15.79 -11.39
C LEU A 165 -13.05 16.97 -12.29
N ASP A 166 -12.24 16.74 -13.31
CA ASP A 166 -11.83 17.75 -14.28
C ASP A 166 -12.73 17.72 -15.54
N ALA A 167 -13.76 16.88 -15.57
CA ALA A 167 -14.66 16.78 -16.71
C ALA A 167 -15.54 18.05 -16.80
N PRO A 168 -15.64 18.68 -17.98
CA PRO A 168 -16.45 19.89 -18.16
C PRO A 168 -17.95 19.65 -17.93
N ASP A 169 -18.39 18.40 -18.03
CA ASP A 169 -19.74 17.89 -17.84
C ASP A 169 -19.92 17.11 -16.53
N LEU A 170 -19.06 17.36 -15.52
CA LEU A 170 -19.16 16.73 -14.20
C LEU A 170 -20.59 16.75 -13.66
N ASP A 171 -21.16 15.56 -13.44
CA ASP A 171 -22.43 15.42 -12.74
C ASP A 171 -22.22 15.63 -11.24
N VAL A 172 -22.51 16.86 -10.80
CA VAL A 172 -22.44 17.26 -9.39
C VAL A 172 -23.37 16.42 -8.51
N ASN A 173 -24.49 15.91 -9.03
CA ASN A 173 -25.40 15.05 -8.25
C ASN A 173 -24.77 13.69 -8.00
N GLU A 174 -24.12 13.09 -9.00
CA GLU A 174 -23.37 11.85 -8.84
C GLU A 174 -22.26 12.03 -7.79
N LEU A 175 -21.48 13.10 -7.91
CA LEU A 175 -20.43 13.43 -6.93
C LEU A 175 -21.02 13.58 -5.52
N CYS A 176 -22.08 14.36 -5.36
CA CYS A 176 -22.77 14.54 -4.08
C CYS A 176 -23.29 13.23 -3.48
N SER A 177 -23.73 12.29 -4.32
CA SER A 177 -24.19 10.96 -3.85
C SER A 177 -23.07 10.14 -3.20
N LYS A 178 -21.82 10.34 -3.66
CA LYS A 178 -20.59 9.69 -3.17
C LYS A 178 -19.96 10.43 -2.00
N ILE A 179 -20.27 11.71 -1.79
CA ILE A 179 -19.83 12.45 -0.60
C ILE A 179 -20.51 11.85 0.64
N LEU A 180 -19.70 11.31 1.53
CA LEU A 180 -20.14 10.84 2.84
C LEU A 180 -20.12 12.02 3.82
N ASN A 181 -21.30 12.43 4.27
CA ASN A 181 -21.40 13.32 5.42
C ASN A 181 -21.09 12.54 6.73
N HIS A 182 -20.99 13.25 7.85
CA HIS A 182 -20.61 12.65 9.13
C HIS A 182 -21.56 11.50 9.53
N ASP A 183 -22.87 11.70 9.37
CA ASP A 183 -23.89 10.70 9.76
C ASP A 183 -23.82 9.43 8.90
N ARG A 184 -23.63 9.57 7.58
CA ARG A 184 -23.45 8.44 6.65
C ARG A 184 -22.15 7.69 6.91
N TYR A 185 -21.10 8.39 7.32
CA TYR A 185 -19.85 7.74 7.73
C TYR A 185 -20.04 6.99 9.06
N LEU A 186 -20.67 7.62 10.05
CA LEU A 186 -20.93 6.98 11.35
C LEU A 186 -21.86 5.77 11.22
N SER A 187 -22.89 5.82 10.38
CA SER A 187 -23.79 4.67 10.16
C SER A 187 -23.07 3.46 9.54
N LYS A 188 -22.08 3.69 8.67
CA LYS A 188 -21.20 2.63 8.16
C LYS A 188 -20.26 2.04 9.23
N ASN A 189 -19.88 2.83 10.23
CA ASN A 189 -19.03 2.39 11.34
C ASN A 189 -19.83 1.88 12.55
N ARG A 190 -21.16 2.03 12.55
CA ARG A 190 -22.07 1.33 13.47
C ARG A 190 -22.28 -0.10 12.96
N ARG A 191 -21.29 -0.96 13.15
CA ARG A 191 -21.50 -2.42 13.13
C ARG A 191 -21.00 -2.99 14.45
N PHE A 192 -22.00 -3.31 15.28
CA PHE A 192 -22.05 -4.08 16.53
C PHE A 192 -21.24 -3.57 17.72
#